data_AF-A0A7C6PXP8-F1
#
_entry.id   AF-A0A7C6PXP8-F1
#
_cell.length_a   1.000
_cell.length_b   1.000
_cell.length_c   1.000
_cell.angle_alpha   90.00
_cell.angle_beta   90.00
_cell.angle_gamma   90.00
#
_symmetry.space_group_name_H-M   'P 1'
#
loop_
_entity.id
_entity.type
_entity.pdbx_description
1 polymer ?
#
loop_
_entity_poly.entity_id
_entity_poly.type
_entity_poly.pdbx_seq_one_letter_code
_entity_poly.pdbx_strand_id
1 'polypeptide(L)'
;MKEQISNRQFLFVLILLVIPTVIMYVGGIGASMAKENVWISVQIASLFAVLIIYINVKLGLRFPNSDFGQICRLLTGKWFGSLIILYYSFWQLFTGSTI
;
A
#
# COMPACT_ATOMS: atom_id res chain seq x y z
N MET A 1 18.29 -12.05 18.91
CA MET A 1 18.83 -10.96 18.08
C MET A 1 17.69 -10.41 17.24
N LYS A 2 17.44 -9.09 17.25
CA LYS A 2 16.46 -8.47 16.35
C LYS A 2 17.17 -8.36 14.99
N GLU A 3 16.92 -9.31 14.08
CA GLU A 3 17.43 -9.17 12.72
C GLU A 3 16.74 -7.97 12.07
N GLN A 4 17.53 -6.98 11.66
CA GLN A 4 17.05 -5.79 11.00
C GLN A 4 17.43 -5.87 9.53
N ILE A 5 16.45 -5.64 8.66
CA ILE A 5 16.67 -5.57 7.22
C ILE A 5 17.48 -4.33 6.87
N SER A 6 18.46 -4.48 5.99
CA SER A 6 19.18 -3.34 5.41
C SER A 6 18.25 -2.54 4.50
N ASN A 7 18.51 -1.24 4.34
CA ASN A 7 17.75 -0.36 3.42
C ASN A 7 17.63 -0.95 2.01
N ARG A 8 18.68 -1.60 1.51
CA ARG A 8 18.65 -2.26 0.18
C ARG A 8 17.74 -3.48 0.18
N GLN A 9 17.79 -4.30 1.22
CA GLN A 9 16.93 -5.48 1.36
C GLN A 9 15.46 -5.06 1.45
N PHE A 10 15.15 -4.01 2.21
CA PHE A 10 13.81 -3.44 2.28
C PHE A 10 13.32 -2.96 0.91
N LEU A 11 14.19 -2.26 0.16
CA LEU A 11 13.86 -1.82 -1.20
C LEU A 11 13.57 -3.00 -2.13
N PHE A 12 14.36 -4.08 -2.07
CA PHE A 12 14.06 -5.30 -2.84
C PHE A 12 12.74 -5.94 -2.43
N VAL A 13 12.43 -6.01 -1.13
CA VAL A 13 11.14 -6.54 -0.65
C VAL A 13 9.97 -5.71 -1.18
N LEU A 14 10.07 -4.37 -1.14
CA LEU A 14 9.05 -3.49 -1.69
C LEU A 14 8.87 -3.70 -3.21
N ILE A 15 9.97 -3.79 -3.96
CA ILE A 15 9.92 -4.01 -5.41
C ILE A 15 9.26 -5.34 -5.73
N LEU A 16 9.66 -6.42 -5.06
CA LEU A 16 9.12 -7.77 -5.27
C LEU A 16 7.64 -7.86 -4.89
N LEU A 17 7.18 -7.08 -3.92
CA LEU A 17 5.77 -7.02 -3.52
C LEU A 17 4.93 -6.20 -4.50
N VAL A 18 5.46 -5.08 -4.99
CA VAL A 18 4.67 -4.09 -5.76
C VAL A 18 4.67 -4.38 -7.26
N ILE A 19 5.80 -4.76 -7.87
CA ILE A 19 5.87 -4.94 -9.33
C ILE A 19 4.84 -5.96 -9.85
N PRO A 20 4.66 -7.16 -9.25
CA PRO A 20 3.71 -8.14 -9.76
C PRO A 20 2.27 -7.60 -9.77
N THR A 21 1.88 -6.92 -8.70
CA THR A 21 0.53 -6.34 -8.61
C THR A 21 0.31 -5.27 -9.66
N VAL A 22 1.29 -4.37 -9.87
CA VAL A 22 1.20 -3.34 -10.92
C VAL A 22 1.04 -3.96 -12.31
N ILE A 23 1.85 -4.98 -12.64
CA ILE A 23 1.78 -5.62 -13.96
C ILE A 23 0.40 -6.28 -14.18
N MET A 24 -0.12 -6.99 -13.18
CA MET A 24 -1.43 -7.65 -13.28
C MET A 24 -2.57 -6.64 -13.41
N TYR A 25 -2.56 -5.56 -12.63
CA TYR A 25 -3.62 -4.55 -12.67
C TYR A 25 -3.60 -3.70 -13.94
N VAL A 26 -2.43 -3.24 -14.35
CA VAL A 26 -2.25 -2.40 -15.53
C VAL A 26 -2.56 -3.22 -16.80
N GLY A 27 -2.06 -4.46 -16.86
CA GLY A 27 -2.29 -5.34 -17.99
C GLY A 27 -3.70 -5.93 -18.07
N GLY A 28 -4.33 -6.25 -16.94
CA GLY A 28 -5.66 -6.85 -16.91
C GLY A 28 -6.78 -5.82 -17.02
N ILE A 29 -6.94 -5.01 -15.98
CA ILE A 29 -8.05 -4.04 -15.87
C ILE A 29 -7.73 -2.77 -16.65
N GLY A 30 -6.50 -2.27 -16.54
CA GLY A 30 -6.09 -1.06 -17.24
C GLY A 30 -6.28 -1.20 -18.75
N ALA A 31 -5.65 -2.20 -19.36
CA ALA A 31 -5.64 -2.36 -20.81
C ALA A 31 -7.04 -2.67 -21.39
N SER A 32 -7.91 -3.36 -20.66
CA SER A 32 -9.29 -3.60 -21.11
C SER A 32 -10.14 -2.33 -21.11
N MET A 33 -9.95 -1.43 -20.14
CA MET A 33 -10.75 -0.21 -20.01
C MET A 33 -10.21 0.96 -20.84
N ALA A 34 -8.90 1.22 -20.79
CA ALA A 34 -8.28 2.41 -21.39
C ALA A 34 -7.38 2.08 -22.60
N LYS A 35 -7.18 0.79 -22.92
CA LYS A 35 -6.35 0.31 -24.05
C LYS A 35 -4.99 1.00 -24.07
N GLU A 36 -4.69 1.72 -25.14
CA GLU A 36 -3.42 2.42 -25.35
C GLU A 36 -3.23 3.63 -24.43
N ASN A 37 -4.28 4.16 -23.81
CA ASN A 37 -4.19 5.36 -22.96
C ASN A 37 -3.92 5.06 -21.48
N VAL A 38 -3.72 3.79 -21.13
CA VAL A 38 -3.45 3.32 -19.75
C VAL A 38 -2.25 4.00 -19.10
N TRP A 39 -1.20 4.29 -19.86
CA TRP A 39 0.02 4.86 -19.32
C TRP A 39 -0.22 6.21 -18.63
N ILE A 40 -1.18 7.01 -19.12
CA ILE A 40 -1.56 8.30 -18.49
C ILE A 40 -2.15 8.05 -17.10
N SER A 41 -3.06 7.08 -16.98
CA SER A 41 -3.63 6.69 -15.68
C SER A 41 -2.58 6.22 -14.70
N VAL A 42 -1.57 5.47 -15.18
CA VAL A 42 -0.43 5.02 -14.35
C VAL A 42 0.40 6.21 -13.86
N GLN A 43 0.67 7.21 -14.72
CA GLN A 43 1.40 8.42 -14.32
C GLN A 43 0.63 9.20 -13.25
N ILE A 44 -0.67 9.40 -13.42
CA ILE A 44 -1.51 10.08 -12.43
C ILE A 44 -1.52 9.29 -11.11
N ALA A 45 -1.72 7.97 -11.17
CA ALA A 45 -1.69 7.13 -9.98
C ALA A 45 -0.35 7.17 -9.25
N SER A 46 0.77 7.25 -9.99
CA SER A 46 2.11 7.35 -9.41
C SER A 46 2.31 8.65 -8.62
N LEU A 47 1.76 9.78 -9.09
CA LEU A 47 1.79 11.05 -8.35
C LEU A 47 1.04 10.95 -7.02
N PHE A 48 -0.13 10.30 -7.02
CA PHE A 48 -0.86 10.03 -5.79
C PHE A 48 -0.11 9.06 -4.87
N ALA A 49 0.55 8.04 -5.41
CA ALA A 49 1.35 7.10 -4.63
C ALA A 49 2.50 7.81 -3.89
N VAL A 50 3.19 8.76 -4.53
CA VAL A 50 4.23 9.58 -3.89
C VAL A 50 3.68 10.36 -2.69
N LEU A 51 2.50 10.97 -2.84
CA LEU A 51 1.84 11.69 -1.75
C LEU A 51 1.50 10.76 -0.57
N ILE A 52 0.98 9.57 -0.87
CA ILE A 52 0.65 8.55 0.14
C ILE A 52 1.93 8.06 0.85
N ILE A 53 3.00 7.79 0.12
CA ILE A 53 4.30 7.38 0.69
C ILE A 53 4.82 8.47 1.62
N TYR A 54 4.77 9.73 1.21
CA TYR A 54 5.20 10.86 2.04
C TYR A 54 4.46 10.89 3.39
N ILE A 55 3.13 10.73 3.37
CA ILE A 55 2.31 10.68 4.59
C ILE A 55 2.71 9.48 5.46
N ASN A 56 2.89 8.30 4.86
CA ASN A 56 3.27 7.08 5.59
C ASN A 56 4.64 7.21 6.26
N VAL A 57 5.64 7.75 5.55
CA VAL A 57 6.97 8.00 6.11
C VAL A 57 6.87 8.98 7.28
N LYS A 58 6.11 10.08 7.13
CA LYS A 58 5.92 11.06 8.21
C LYS A 58 5.22 10.47 9.44
N LEU A 59 4.25 9.58 9.23
CA LEU A 59 3.56 8.84 10.30
C LEU A 59 4.51 7.86 11.00
N GLY A 60 5.28 7.08 10.24
CA GLY A 60 6.23 6.12 10.79
C GLY A 60 7.34 6.77 11.61
N LEU A 61 7.83 7.95 11.17
CA LEU A 61 8.79 8.74 11.94
C LEU A 61 8.18 9.33 13.22
N ARG A 62 6.88 9.68 13.21
CA ARG A 62 6.18 10.20 14.40
C ARG A 62 5.86 9.10 15.42
N PHE A 63 5.61 7.87 14.96
CA PHE A 63 5.25 6.72 15.79
C PHE A 63 6.18 5.52 15.55
N PRO A 64 7.47 5.63 15.88
CA PRO A 64 8.52 4.68 15.46
C PRO A 64 8.39 3.26 16.05
N ASN A 65 7.58 3.08 17.10
CA ASN A 65 7.37 1.79 17.77
C ASN A 65 5.93 1.27 17.66
N SER A 66 5.10 1.92 16.84
CA SER A 66 3.69 1.56 16.69
C SER A 66 3.44 0.90 15.34
N ASP A 67 2.75 -0.23 15.36
CA ASP A 67 2.28 -0.89 14.15
C ASP A 67 1.20 -0.06 13.44
N PHE A 68 0.99 -0.28 12.14
CA PHE A 68 -0.06 0.38 11.35
C PHE A 68 -1.43 0.30 12.06
N GLY A 69 -1.78 -0.86 12.62
CA GLY A 69 -3.03 -1.01 13.37
C GLY A 69 -3.07 -0.17 14.66
N GLN A 70 -1.94 -0.01 15.33
CA GLN A 70 -1.84 0.85 16.52
C GLN A 70 -1.94 2.32 16.15
N ILE A 71 -1.29 2.74 15.06
CA ILE A 71 -1.37 4.10 14.53
C ILE A 71 -2.83 4.44 14.16
N CYS A 72 -3.54 3.53 13.50
CA CYS A 72 -4.97 3.70 13.18
C CYS A 72 -5.83 3.87 14.44
N ARG A 73 -5.62 3.02 15.45
CA ARG A 73 -6.32 3.13 16.75
C ARG A 73 -5.98 4.41 17.51
N LEU A 74 -4.74 4.90 17.39
CA LEU A 74 -4.31 6.14 18.04
C LEU A 74 -4.94 7.38 17.38
N LEU A 75 -5.00 7.40 16.05
CA LEU A 75 -5.55 8.53 15.29
C LEU A 75 -7.09 8.64 15.39
N THR A 76 -7.79 7.50 15.39
CA THR A 76 -9.26 7.46 15.23
C THR A 76 -9.99 6.89 16.44
N GLY A 77 -9.27 6.40 17.45
CA GLY A 77 -9.82 5.75 18.64
C GLY A 77 -9.94 4.23 18.50
N LYS A 78 -10.17 3.55 19.63
CA LYS A 78 -10.14 2.07 19.74
C LYS A 78 -11.18 1.36 18.86
N TRP A 79 -12.38 1.94 18.73
CA TRP A 79 -13.50 1.38 17.98
C TRP A 79 -13.35 1.61 16.47
N PHE A 80 -13.24 2.87 16.05
CA PHE A 80 -13.08 3.23 14.63
C PHE A 80 -11.78 2.67 14.04
N GLY A 81 -10.67 2.72 14.78
CA GLY A 81 -9.41 2.14 14.31
C GLY A 81 -9.51 0.64 14.06
N SER A 82 -10.27 -0.08 14.88
CA SER A 82 -10.49 -1.53 14.67
C SER A 82 -11.36 -1.82 13.45
N LEU A 83 -12.39 -0.99 13.19
CA LEU A 83 -13.20 -1.09 11.97
C LEU A 83 -12.37 -0.83 10.71
N ILE A 84 -11.50 0.18 10.73
CA ILE A 84 -10.61 0.50 9.61
C ILE A 84 -9.68 -0.67 9.30
N ILE A 85 -9.08 -1.28 10.34
CA ILE A 85 -8.21 -2.45 10.17
C ILE A 85 -9.00 -3.64 9.60
N LEU A 86 -10.20 -3.90 10.13
CA LEU A 86 -11.05 -4.98 9.64
C LEU A 86 -11.42 -4.78 8.18
N TYR A 87 -11.86 -3.57 7.82
CA TYR A 87 -12.19 -3.20 6.45
C TYR A 87 -10.99 -3.35 5.52
N TYR A 88 -9.82 -2.85 5.93
CA TYR A 88 -8.59 -2.96 5.14
C TYR A 88 -8.18 -4.42 4.90
N SER A 89 -8.22 -5.25 5.94
CA SER A 89 -7.92 -6.69 5.81
C SER A 89 -8.92 -7.41 4.93
N PHE A 90 -10.22 -7.10 5.07
CA PHE A 90 -11.27 -7.69 4.23
C PHE A 90 -11.11 -7.27 2.76
N TRP A 91 -10.81 -5.99 2.52
CA TRP A 91 -10.54 -5.47 1.19
C TRP A 91 -9.37 -6.19 0.53
N GLN A 92 -8.27 -6.41 1.26
CA GLN A 92 -7.12 -7.16 0.74
C GLN A 92 -7.47 -8.61 0.39
N LEU A 93 -8.26 -9.30 1.23
CA LEU A 93 -8.70 -10.67 0.95
C LEU A 93 -9.60 -10.75 -0.29
N PHE A 94 -10.57 -9.86 -0.40
CA PHE A 94 -11.48 -9.80 -1.54
C PHE A 94 -10.70 -9.51 -2.84
N THR A 95 -9.77 -8.56 -2.76
CA THR A 95 -8.91 -8.19 -3.88
C THR A 95 -8.01 -9.35 -4.31
N GLY A 96 -7.37 -10.05 -3.37
CA GLY A 96 -6.56 -11.22 -3.65
C GLY A 96 -7.35 -12.42 -4.19
N SER A 97 -8.67 -12.47 -3.98
CA SER A 97 -9.55 -13.50 -4.55
C SER A 97 -10.02 -13.21 -5.98
N THR A 98 -9.90 -11.95 -6.43
CA THR A 98 -10.38 -11.51 -7.75
C THR A 98 -9.27 -11.39 -8.79
N ILE A 99 -8.00 -11.35 -8.35
CA ILE A 99 -6.79 -11.40 -9.18
C ILE A 99 -6.35 -12.85 -9.36
#